data_AF-A0A9D7YLP2-F1
#
_entry.id   AF-A0A9D7YLP2-F1
#
_cell.length_a   1.000
_cell.length_b   1.000
_cell.length_c   1.000
_cell.angle_alpha   90.00
_cell.angle_beta   90.00
_cell.angle_gamma   90.00
#
_symmetry.space_group_name_H-M   'P 1'
#
loop_
_entity.id
_entity.type
_entity.pdbx_description
1 polymer ?
#
loop_
_entity_poly.entity_id
_entity_poly.type
_entity_poly.pdbx_seq_one_letter_code
_entity_poly.pdbx_strand_id
1 'polypeptide(L)'
;MDFGFSEEQELLRNSLTRFAADRYGLDKRRQYLASDLGYSRDNWRLLAELGILGLTIPEACGGMGLGEIERYLAMEQFGRCLLTEPYLASAVLAAGLLLAADSEA
;
A
#
# COMPACT_ATOMS: atom_id res chain seq x y z
N MET A 1 2.20 -9.74 -28.14
CA MET A 1 1.45 -9.43 -26.91
C MET A 1 2.48 -9.00 -25.90
N ASP A 2 2.34 -7.79 -25.37
CA ASP A 2 3.26 -7.22 -24.38
C ASP A 2 2.62 -7.35 -22.99
N PHE A 3 3.38 -7.93 -22.06
CA PHE A 3 2.98 -8.14 -20.66
C PHE A 3 3.83 -7.29 -19.70
N GLY A 4 4.64 -6.37 -20.25
CA GLY A 4 5.38 -5.40 -19.46
C GLY A 4 4.45 -4.46 -18.70
N PHE A 5 4.98 -3.89 -17.62
CA PHE A 5 4.32 -2.82 -16.89
C PHE A 5 4.39 -1.52 -17.70
N SER A 6 3.39 -0.66 -17.51
CA SER A 6 3.47 0.72 -17.97
C SER A 6 4.58 1.48 -17.24
N GLU A 7 4.98 2.63 -17.77
CA GLU A 7 5.96 3.51 -17.12
C GLU A 7 5.48 3.94 -15.72
N GLU A 8 4.18 4.24 -15.56
CA GLU A 8 3.57 4.60 -14.28
C GLU A 8 3.63 3.44 -13.27
N GLN A 9 3.37 2.22 -13.72
CA GLN A 9 3.46 1.01 -12.91
C GLN A 9 4.91 0.71 -12.47
N GLU A 10 5.89 0.93 -13.36
CA GLU A 10 7.31 0.82 -13.01
C GLU A 10 7.73 1.91 -12.01
N LEU A 11 7.23 3.14 -12.16
CA LEU A 11 7.47 4.22 -11.19
C LEU A 11 6.90 3.90 -9.81
N LEU A 12 5.68 3.34 -9.74
CA LEU A 12 5.06 2.87 -8.50
C LEU A 12 5.91 1.78 -7.84
N ARG A 13 6.27 0.75 -8.61
CA ARG A 13 7.13 -0.35 -8.15
C ARG A 13 8.45 0.16 -7.58
N ASN A 14 9.13 1.04 -8.30
CA ASN A 14 10.41 1.60 -7.88
C ASN A 14 10.29 2.44 -6.60
N SER A 15 9.21 3.22 -6.49
CA SER A 15 8.94 4.04 -5.30
C SER A 15 8.73 3.18 -4.05
N LEU A 16 7.97 2.10 -4.17
CA LEU A 16 7.73 1.16 -3.07
C LEU A 16 8.96 0.32 -2.72
N THR A 17 9.76 -0.05 -3.73
CA THR A 17 11.05 -0.73 -3.53
C THR A 17 12.00 0.14 -2.71
N ARG A 18 12.08 1.44 -3.04
CA ARG A 18 12.89 2.40 -2.29
C ARG A 18 12.37 2.62 -0.88
N PHE A 19 11.05 2.76 -0.70
CA PHE A 19 10.43 2.83 0.63
C PHE A 19 10.84 1.65 1.50
N ALA A 20 10.76 0.42 0.96
CA ALA A 20 11.17 -0.78 1.66
C ALA A 20 12.67 -0.76 2.04
N ALA A 21 13.54 -0.39 1.10
CA ALA A 21 14.98 -0.30 1.36
C ALA A 21 15.31 0.71 2.48
N ASP A 22 14.67 1.88 2.47
CA ASP A 22 14.97 2.98 3.41
C ASP A 22 14.38 2.74 4.81
N ARG A 23 13.19 2.11 4.89
CA ARG A 23 12.39 2.03 6.12
C ARG A 23 12.35 0.65 6.78
N TYR A 24 12.62 -0.42 6.03
CA TYR A 24 12.36 -1.81 6.44
C TYR A 24 13.62 -2.69 6.57
N GLY A 25 14.71 -2.10 7.08
CA GLY A 25 15.82 -2.89 7.62
C GLY A 25 15.36 -3.80 8.78
N LEU A 26 16.00 -4.97 8.93
CA LEU A 26 15.59 -6.01 9.89
C LEU A 26 15.41 -5.48 11.33
N ASP A 27 16.32 -4.64 11.81
CA ASP A 27 16.27 -4.10 13.17
C ASP A 27 15.12 -3.10 13.34
N LYS A 28 14.91 -2.20 12.38
CA LYS A 28 13.77 -1.27 12.38
C LYS A 28 12.45 -2.04 12.41
N ARG A 29 12.32 -3.07 11.57
CA ARG A 29 11.12 -3.91 11.54
C ARG A 29 10.84 -4.57 12.90
N ARG A 30 11.87 -5.11 13.57
CA ARG A 30 11.73 -5.68 14.92
C ARG A 30 11.30 -4.63 15.93
N GLN A 31 11.84 -3.41 15.84
CA GLN A 31 11.42 -2.30 16.70
C GLN A 31 9.95 -1.93 16.49
N TYR A 32 9.47 -1.87 15.24
CA TYR A 32 8.05 -1.60 14.95
C TYR A 32 7.13 -2.66 15.56
N LEU A 33 7.47 -3.94 15.40
CA LEU A 33 6.69 -5.05 15.98
C LEU A 33 6.66 -5.04 17.52
N ALA A 34 7.72 -4.55 18.15
CA ALA A 34 7.81 -4.44 19.61
C ALA A 34 7.12 -3.18 20.17
N SER A 35 6.68 -2.26 19.30
CA SER A 35 5.95 -1.06 19.71
C SER A 35 4.50 -1.37 20.10
N ASP A 36 3.89 -0.49 20.88
CA ASP A 36 2.49 -0.65 21.34
C ASP A 36 1.49 -0.82 20.18
N LEU A 37 1.75 -0.21 19.03
CA LEU A 37 0.89 -0.33 17.85
C LEU A 37 1.23 -1.56 16.98
N GLY A 38 2.39 -2.17 17.17
CA GLY A 38 2.92 -3.24 16.32
C GLY A 38 3.35 -2.81 14.91
N TYR A 39 3.29 -1.52 14.60
CA TYR A 39 3.73 -0.91 13.34
C TYR A 39 4.19 0.54 13.53
N SER A 40 4.85 1.12 12.51
CA SER A 40 5.27 2.52 12.56
C SER A 40 4.17 3.47 12.10
N ARG A 41 3.69 4.33 13.02
CA ARG A 41 2.71 5.39 12.68
C ARG A 41 3.25 6.35 11.63
N ASP A 42 4.56 6.60 11.62
CA ASP A 42 5.19 7.52 10.67
C ASP A 42 5.26 6.90 9.27
N ASN A 43 5.56 5.60 9.17
CA ASN A 43 5.47 4.90 7.88
C ASN A 43 4.03 4.85 7.38
N TRP A 44 3.05 4.64 8.26
CA TRP A 44 1.64 4.65 7.88
C TRP A 44 1.20 6.00 7.31
N ARG A 45 1.61 7.10 7.96
CA ARG A 45 1.37 8.45 7.44
C ARG A 45 2.05 8.68 6.10
N LEU A 46 3.30 8.26 5.96
CA LEU A 46 4.04 8.39 4.70
C LEU A 46 3.34 7.63 3.56
N LEU A 47 2.85 6.41 3.81
CA LEU A 47 2.07 5.66 2.82
C LEU A 47 0.78 6.38 2.43
N ALA A 48 0.13 7.08 3.36
CA ALA A 48 -1.04 7.91 3.07
C ALA A 48 -0.69 9.14 2.23
N GLU A 49 0.40 9.84 2.58
CA GLU A 49 0.90 11.02 1.85
C GLU A 49 1.31 10.68 0.41
N LEU A 50 1.82 9.47 0.18
CA LEU A 50 2.16 8.95 -1.15
C LEU A 50 0.93 8.43 -1.93
N GLY A 51 -0.27 8.50 -1.36
CA GLY A 51 -1.51 8.00 -1.98
C GLY A 51 -1.66 6.48 -1.97
N ILE A 52 -0.70 5.74 -1.42
CA ILE A 52 -0.65 4.28 -1.50
C ILE A 52 -1.84 3.62 -0.79
N LEU A 53 -2.33 4.21 0.30
CA LEU A 53 -3.48 3.68 1.03
C LEU A 53 -4.81 3.81 0.26
N GLY A 54 -4.82 4.61 -0.80
CA GLY A 54 -6.00 4.89 -1.62
C GLY A 54 -5.88 4.45 -3.08
N LEU A 55 -4.93 3.57 -3.42
CA LEU A 55 -4.65 3.19 -4.81
C LEU A 55 -5.91 2.82 -5.59
N THR A 56 -6.71 1.89 -5.08
CA THR A 56 -7.94 1.40 -5.76
C THR A 56 -9.22 2.04 -5.25
N ILE A 57 -9.11 3.06 -4.39
CA ILE A 57 -10.27 3.78 -3.87
C ILE A 57 -10.68 4.83 -4.93
N PRO A 58 -11.97 4.98 -5.26
CA PRO A 58 -12.42 5.99 -6.22
C PRO A 58 -11.98 7.41 -5.83
N GLU A 59 -11.69 8.24 -6.83
CA GLU A 59 -11.32 9.65 -6.61
C GLU A 59 -12.40 10.43 -5.85
N ALA A 60 -13.68 10.10 -6.05
CA ALA A 60 -14.81 10.67 -5.31
C ALA A 60 -14.73 10.44 -3.79
N CYS A 61 -14.02 9.39 -3.37
CA CYS A 61 -13.75 9.07 -1.97
C CYS A 61 -12.34 9.52 -1.51
N GLY A 62 -11.63 10.30 -2.33
CA GLY A 62 -10.27 10.79 -2.05
C GLY A 62 -9.16 9.77 -2.35
N GLY A 63 -9.45 8.72 -3.12
CA GLY A 63 -8.44 7.78 -3.61
C GLY A 63 -7.85 8.15 -4.96
N MET A 64 -7.10 7.22 -5.57
CA MET A 64 -6.44 7.42 -6.87
C MET A 64 -7.18 6.78 -8.04
N GLY A 65 -8.23 5.98 -7.79
CA GLY A 65 -9.01 5.32 -8.84
C GLY A 65 -8.20 4.35 -9.73
N LEU A 66 -7.04 3.89 -9.27
CA LEU A 66 -6.17 2.97 -10.01
C LEU A 66 -6.69 1.54 -9.94
N GLY A 67 -6.06 0.66 -10.72
CA GLY A 67 -6.53 -0.70 -10.92
C GLY A 67 -5.89 -1.74 -10.03
N GLU A 68 -6.27 -2.98 -10.32
CA GLU A 68 -5.80 -4.18 -9.64
C GLU A 68 -4.31 -4.47 -9.83
N ILE A 69 -3.72 -3.97 -10.92
CA ILE A 69 -2.30 -4.14 -11.19
C ILE A 69 -1.48 -3.30 -10.21
N GLU A 70 -1.89 -2.06 -9.93
CA GLU A 70 -1.24 -1.19 -8.97
C GLU A 70 -1.36 -1.76 -7.55
N ARG A 71 -2.53 -2.31 -7.20
CA ARG A 71 -2.72 -3.05 -5.95
C ARG A 71 -1.79 -4.26 -5.84
N TYR A 72 -1.69 -5.05 -6.92
CA TYR A 72 -0.78 -6.20 -7.00
C TYR A 72 0.67 -5.78 -6.77
N LEU A 73 1.12 -4.71 -7.45
CA LEU A 73 2.47 -4.18 -7.30
C LEU A 73 2.75 -3.75 -5.87
N ALA A 74 1.79 -3.08 -5.23
CA ALA A 74 1.91 -2.69 -3.83
C ALA A 74 2.05 -3.91 -2.89
N MET A 75 1.16 -4.89 -3.05
CA MET A 75 1.18 -6.11 -2.25
C MET A 75 2.47 -6.92 -2.45
N GLU A 76 3.00 -6.99 -3.68
CA GLU A 76 4.26 -7.67 -3.97
C GLU A 76 5.43 -7.01 -3.22
N GLN A 77 5.56 -5.69 -3.30
CA GLN A 77 6.66 -4.97 -2.64
C GLN A 77 6.54 -5.00 -1.11
N PHE A 78 5.33 -4.89 -0.58
CA PHE A 78 5.09 -5.00 0.86
C PHE A 78 5.33 -6.42 1.40
N GLY A 79 5.03 -7.45 0.60
CA GLY A 79 5.39 -8.83 0.92
C GLY A 79 6.91 -9.02 1.01
N ARG A 80 7.68 -8.45 0.08
CA ARG A 80 9.15 -8.52 0.07
C ARG A 80 9.79 -7.92 1.32
N CYS A 81 9.22 -6.85 1.88
CA CYS A 81 9.74 -6.21 3.08
C CYS A 81 9.06 -6.65 4.39
N LEU A 82 8.08 -7.56 4.30
CA LEU A 82 7.26 -8.01 5.42
C LEU A 82 6.65 -6.82 6.19
N LEU A 83 5.97 -5.94 5.46
CA LEU A 83 5.32 -4.74 5.98
C LEU A 83 4.49 -5.06 7.24
N THR A 84 4.65 -4.23 8.26
CA THR A 84 3.93 -4.35 9.54
C THR A 84 2.67 -3.49 9.58
N GLU A 85 2.62 -2.42 8.78
CA GLU A 85 1.44 -1.57 8.72
C GLU A 85 0.21 -2.34 8.19
N PRO A 86 -1.01 -1.99 8.64
CA PRO A 86 -2.23 -2.73 8.35
C PRO A 86 -2.79 -2.45 6.94
N TYR A 87 -1.92 -2.43 5.92
CA TYR A 87 -2.30 -2.15 4.53
C TYR A 87 -3.36 -3.13 4.01
N LEU A 88 -3.12 -4.44 4.15
CA LEU A 88 -4.07 -5.46 3.70
C LEU A 88 -5.40 -5.36 4.43
N ALA A 89 -5.38 -5.28 5.77
CA ALA A 89 -6.60 -5.24 6.55
C ALA A 89 -7.42 -3.96 6.27
N SER A 90 -6.77 -2.82 6.13
CA SER A 90 -7.41 -1.51 5.98
C SER A 90 -7.66 -1.13 4.53
N ALA A 91 -6.60 -0.88 3.76
CA ALA A 91 -6.67 -0.31 2.42
C ALA A 91 -7.16 -1.30 1.35
N VAL A 92 -7.10 -2.60 1.63
CA VAL A 92 -7.56 -3.63 0.70
C VAL A 92 -8.88 -4.25 1.15
N LEU A 93 -8.92 -4.89 2.33
CA LEU A 93 -10.09 -5.64 2.77
C LEU A 93 -11.22 -4.74 3.26
N ALA A 94 -10.96 -3.85 4.23
CA ALA A 94 -12.00 -2.98 4.78
C ALA A 94 -12.50 -1.98 3.72
N ALA A 95 -11.60 -1.32 2.99
CA ALA A 95 -11.98 -0.43 1.90
C ALA A 95 -12.77 -1.17 0.79
N GLY A 96 -12.30 -2.36 0.37
CA GLY A 96 -13.00 -3.17 -0.63
C GLY A 96 -14.40 -3.61 -0.15
N LEU A 97 -14.54 -3.97 1.13
CA LEU A 97 -15.83 -4.31 1.71
C LEU A 97 -16.78 -3.11 1.72
N LEU A 98 -16.31 -1.92 2.11
CA LEU A 98 -17.12 -0.70 2.10
C LEU A 98 -17.59 -0.37 0.69
N LEU A 99 -16.71 -0.44 -0.30
CA LEU A 99 -17.06 -0.21 -1.71
C LEU A 99 -18.06 -1.24 -2.25
N ALA A 100 -17.93 -2.51 -1.83
CA ALA A 100 -18.86 -3.56 -2.26
C ALA A 100 -20.22 -3.50 -1.54
N ALA A 101 -20.26 -2.92 -0.33
CA ALA A 101 -21.47 -2.75 0.45
C ALA A 101 -22.21 -1.44 0.13
N ASP A 102 -21.56 -0.53 -0.58
CA ASP A 102 -22.17 0.72 -0.99
C ASP A 102 -23.22 0.45 -2.09
N SER A 103 -24.48 0.62 -1.72
CA SER A 103 -25.62 0.40 -2.62
C SER A 103 -25.90 1.58 -3.55
N GLU A 104 -25.16 2.69 -3.42
CA GLU A 104 -25.32 3.92 -4.20
C GLU A 104 -24.14 4.23 -5.15
N ALA A 105 -23.19 3.31 -5.32
CA ALA A 105 -22.10 3.41 -6.31
C ALA A 105 -22.49 2.90 -7.72
#